data_AF-A0A1Q3UN39-F1
#
_entry.id   AF-A0A1Q3UN39-F1
#
_cell.length_a   1.000
_cell.length_b   1.000
_cell.length_c   1.000
_cell.angle_alpha   90.00
_cell.angle_beta   90.00
_cell.angle_gamma   90.00
#
_symmetry.space_group_name_H-M   'P 1'
#
loop_
_entity.id
_entity.type
_entity.pdbx_description
1 polymer ?
#
loop_
_entity_poly.entity_id
_entity_poly.type
_entity_poly.pdbx_seq_one_letter_code
_entity_poly.pdbx_strand_id
1 'polypeptide(L)'
;MMRRDLARLFAFAAPASATVAVRRAQSASLAPPSPEAIAASSQPNLKHQPPALQVRGILLSGDIYRVLTADGQTRSFREQDLGFKTDQGVRGPQSGTPIIRPAGMKNGRALVIFSEPQEITETIKRVS
;
A
#
# COMPACT_ATOMS: atom_id res chain seq x y z
N MET A 1 -44.70 7.89 -22.96
CA MET A 1 -43.31 7.49 -22.68
C MET A 1 -42.61 8.68 -22.03
N MET A 2 -42.55 8.70 -20.69
CA MET A 2 -42.04 9.84 -19.91
C MET A 2 -41.26 9.26 -18.72
N ARG A 3 -39.97 9.60 -18.67
CA ARG A 3 -39.01 9.10 -17.68
C ARG A 3 -39.37 9.67 -16.31
N ARG A 4 -39.52 8.79 -15.32
CA ARG A 4 -39.70 9.12 -13.91
C ARG A 4 -38.32 9.17 -13.26
N ASP A 5 -37.78 10.36 -13.07
CA ASP A 5 -36.61 10.57 -12.20
C ASP A 5 -37.08 10.61 -10.74
N LEU A 6 -36.64 9.60 -9.98
CA LEU A 6 -36.80 9.50 -8.53
C LEU A 6 -35.42 9.67 -7.90
N ALA A 7 -35.02 10.90 -7.59
CA ALA A 7 -33.91 11.16 -6.69
C ALA A 7 -34.36 12.19 -5.65
N ARG A 8 -34.70 11.67 -4.47
CA ARG A 8 -35.01 12.44 -3.27
C ARG A 8 -33.71 12.74 -2.50
N LEU A 9 -33.64 13.98 -2.03
CA LEU A 9 -33.19 14.41 -0.70
C LEU A 9 -31.76 14.08 -0.28
N PHE A 10 -30.87 15.06 -0.45
CA PHE A 10 -30.03 15.53 0.65
C PHE A 10 -29.95 17.07 0.58
N ALA A 11 -30.83 17.71 1.35
CA ALA A 11 -30.64 19.08 1.78
C ALA A 11 -29.68 19.08 2.96
N PHE A 12 -28.59 19.82 2.88
CA PHE A 12 -27.89 20.29 4.07
C PHE A 12 -27.60 21.78 3.91
N ALA A 13 -28.23 22.55 4.80
CA ALA A 13 -28.12 23.99 4.88
C ALA A 13 -26.71 24.42 5.32
N ALA A 14 -26.21 25.49 4.73
CA ALA A 14 -25.07 26.23 5.25
C ALA A 14 -25.53 27.23 6.31
N PRO A 15 -24.78 27.44 7.40
CA PRO A 15 -24.85 28.68 8.16
C PRO A 15 -23.63 29.56 7.90
N ALA A 16 -23.92 30.87 7.85
CA ALA A 16 -22.99 31.97 7.71
C ALA A 16 -22.14 32.21 8.97
N SER A 17 -20.96 32.78 8.72
CA SER A 17 -19.93 33.35 9.60
C SER A 17 -20.19 33.50 11.10
N ALA A 18 -19.26 32.95 11.89
CA ALA A 18 -18.90 33.46 13.21
C ALA A 18 -17.37 33.61 13.29
N THR A 19 -16.91 34.85 13.39
CA THR A 19 -15.52 35.20 13.71
C THR A 19 -15.20 34.76 15.13
N VAL A 20 -14.32 33.77 15.30
CA VAL A 20 -13.59 33.54 16.55
C VAL A 20 -12.15 33.20 16.20
N ALA A 21 -11.24 34.05 16.66
CA ALA A 21 -9.80 33.86 16.56
C ALA A 21 -9.40 32.53 17.21
N VAL A 22 -9.04 31.53 16.40
CA VAL A 22 -8.46 30.28 16.90
C VAL A 22 -6.97 30.51 17.14
N ARG A 23 -6.65 31.11 18.27
CA ARG A 23 -5.39 30.85 18.96
C ARG A 23 -5.49 29.46 19.58
N ARG A 24 -5.30 28.40 18.78
CA ARG A 24 -5.03 27.07 19.35
C ARG A 24 -3.54 26.98 19.58
N ALA A 25 -3.17 27.20 20.84
CA ALA A 25 -1.89 26.82 21.37
C ALA A 25 -1.55 25.41 20.89
N GLN A 26 -0.45 25.29 20.16
CA GLN A 26 0.30 24.06 20.04
C GLN A 26 0.84 23.76 21.44
N SER A 27 0.02 23.15 22.29
CA SER A 27 0.54 22.30 23.35
C SER A 27 1.09 21.07 22.62
N ALA A 28 2.35 21.20 22.18
CA ALA A 28 3.17 20.05 21.88
C ALA A 28 3.13 19.16 23.12
N SER A 29 2.42 18.04 23.01
CA SER A 29 2.58 16.96 23.97
C SER A 29 4.06 16.60 23.96
N LEU A 30 4.77 16.89 25.05
CA LEU A 30 6.13 16.42 25.33
C LEU A 30 6.17 14.90 25.60
N ALA A 31 5.15 14.15 25.18
CA ALA A 31 5.22 12.71 25.17
C ALA A 31 6.27 12.29 24.14
N PRO A 32 7.25 11.44 24.51
CA PRO A 32 8.16 10.87 23.53
C PRO A 32 7.32 10.19 22.43
N PRO A 33 7.74 10.29 21.15
CA PRO A 33 7.03 9.63 20.07
C PRO A 33 6.86 8.15 20.40
N SER A 34 5.65 7.62 20.18
CA SER A 34 5.38 6.21 20.45
C SER A 34 6.35 5.32 19.65
N PRO A 35 6.67 4.11 20.14
CA PRO A 35 7.52 3.17 19.41
C PRO A 35 7.06 2.94 17.96
N GLU A 36 5.75 3.00 17.73
CA GLU A 36 5.10 2.92 16.42
C GLU A 36 5.42 4.13 15.52
N ALA A 37 5.45 5.35 16.07
CA ALA A 37 5.85 6.56 15.35
C ALA A 37 7.36 6.58 15.02
N ILE A 38 8.19 6.04 15.92
CA ILE A 38 9.64 5.87 15.68
C ILE A 38 9.88 4.81 14.59
N ALA A 39 9.15 3.70 14.62
CA ALA A 39 9.22 2.66 13.60
C ALA A 39 8.76 3.16 12.22
N ALA A 40 7.65 3.91 12.17
CA ALA A 40 7.14 4.51 10.93
C ALA A 40 8.12 5.53 10.32
N SER A 41 8.82 6.32 11.14
CA SER A 41 9.82 7.28 10.66
C SER A 41 11.13 6.64 10.19
N SER A 42 11.40 5.40 10.61
CA SER A 42 12.57 4.60 10.20
C SER A 42 12.34 3.73 8.96
N GLN A 43 11.10 3.69 8.44
CA GLN A 43 10.76 2.83 7.32
C GLN A 43 11.33 3.41 6.00
N PRO A 44 12.08 2.60 5.21
CA PRO A 44 12.71 3.06 3.97
C PRO A 44 11.65 3.46 2.93
N ASN A 45 11.93 4.51 2.16
CA ASN A 45 11.04 4.98 1.11
C ASN A 45 11.01 4.00 -0.07
N LEU A 46 9.82 3.57 -0.47
CA LEU A 46 9.60 2.55 -1.50
C LEU A 46 9.31 3.13 -2.90
N LYS A 47 9.17 4.45 -3.07
CA LYS A 47 8.77 5.08 -4.35
C LYS A 47 9.81 4.96 -5.48
N HIS A 48 11.08 4.73 -5.16
CA HIS A 48 12.17 4.66 -6.16
C HIS A 48 13.18 3.55 -5.84
N GLN A 49 12.68 2.32 -5.72
CA GLN A 49 13.55 1.17 -5.47
C GLN A 49 14.27 0.70 -6.74
N PRO A 50 15.43 0.03 -6.63
CA PRO A 50 16.13 -0.53 -7.77
C PRO A 50 15.25 -1.53 -8.57
N PRO A 51 15.48 -1.70 -9.89
CA PRO A 51 14.70 -2.61 -10.73
C PRO A 51 14.60 -4.05 -10.19
N ALA A 52 15.66 -4.53 -9.53
CA ALA A 52 15.73 -5.85 -8.90
C ALA A 52 14.74 -6.07 -7.73
N LEU A 53 14.08 -5.01 -7.27
CA LEU A 53 13.04 -5.06 -6.23
C LEU A 53 11.65 -4.67 -6.74
N GLN A 54 11.54 -4.13 -7.96
CA GLN A 54 10.26 -3.76 -8.55
C GLN A 54 9.62 -4.99 -9.19
N VAL A 55 8.43 -5.36 -8.74
CA VAL A 55 7.68 -6.51 -9.26
C VAL A 55 6.94 -6.10 -10.54
N ARG A 56 7.05 -6.94 -11.57
CA ARG A 56 6.33 -6.80 -12.85
C ARG A 56 5.16 -7.75 -13.00
N GLY A 57 5.24 -8.90 -12.33
CA GLY A 57 4.20 -9.92 -12.39
C GLY A 57 4.50 -11.04 -11.43
N ILE A 58 3.45 -11.77 -11.04
CA ILE A 58 3.57 -12.93 -10.19
C ILE A 58 2.77 -14.07 -10.82
N LEU A 59 3.42 -15.20 -11.06
CA LEU A 59 2.77 -16.41 -11.53
C LEU A 59 2.65 -17.42 -10.39
N LEU A 60 1.44 -17.91 -10.15
CA LEU A 60 1.18 -19.01 -9.22
C LEU A 60 1.01 -20.32 -10.01
N SER A 61 1.88 -21.28 -9.73
CA SER A 61 1.86 -22.63 -10.32
C SER A 61 1.99 -23.65 -9.19
N GLY A 62 0.92 -24.40 -8.93
CA GLY A 62 0.86 -25.27 -7.74
C GLY A 62 0.92 -24.43 -6.47
N ASP A 63 1.93 -24.69 -5.63
CA ASP A 63 2.24 -24.01 -4.36
C ASP A 63 3.42 -23.03 -4.47
N ILE A 64 3.84 -22.69 -5.70
CA ILE A 64 4.98 -21.81 -5.95
C ILE A 64 4.53 -20.51 -6.61
N TYR A 65 4.88 -19.40 -5.96
CA TYR A 65 4.89 -18.07 -6.56
C TYR A 65 6.21 -17.84 -7.30
N ARG A 66 6.13 -17.45 -8.56
CA ARG A 66 7.25 -16.97 -9.38
C ARG A 66 7.11 -15.47 -9.56
N VAL A 67 7.97 -14.71 -8.90
CA VAL A 67 7.97 -13.24 -8.93
C VAL A 67 8.95 -12.77 -10.00
N LEU A 68 8.43 -12.11 -11.03
CA LEU A 68 9.22 -11.44 -12.06
C LEU A 68 9.53 -10.01 -11.61
N THR A 69 10.81 -9.63 -11.63
CA THR A 69 11.28 -8.27 -11.30
C THR A 69 11.63 -7.47 -12.55
N ALA A 70 11.70 -6.15 -12.41
CA ALA A 70 11.92 -5.22 -13.52
C ALA A 70 13.32 -5.32 -14.16
N ASP A 71 14.27 -5.97 -13.49
CA ASP A 71 15.57 -6.37 -14.04
C ASP A 71 15.50 -7.68 -14.87
N GLY A 72 14.31 -8.24 -15.07
CA GLY A 72 14.09 -9.47 -15.84
C GLY A 72 14.36 -10.76 -15.05
N GLN A 73 14.72 -10.67 -13.78
CA GLN A 73 14.96 -11.85 -12.95
C GLN A 73 13.65 -12.45 -12.44
N THR A 74 13.63 -13.78 -12.29
CA THR A 74 12.50 -14.50 -11.68
C THR A 74 12.96 -15.18 -10.40
N ARG A 75 12.23 -14.97 -9.29
CA ARG A 75 12.49 -15.61 -8.00
C ARG A 75 11.31 -16.46 -7.56
N SER A 76 11.58 -17.64 -7.02
CA SER A 76 10.55 -18.59 -6.60
C SER A 76 10.40 -18.61 -5.08
N PHE A 77 9.15 -18.61 -4.62
CA PHE A 77 8.78 -18.69 -3.21
C PHE A 77 7.63 -19.68 -3.05
N ARG A 78 7.64 -20.49 -2.00
CA ARG A 78 6.45 -21.27 -1.61
C ARG A 78 5.37 -20.34 -1.07
N GLU A 79 4.12 -20.78 -1.10
CA GLU A 79 2.98 -19.98 -0.61
C GLU A 79 3.19 -19.46 0.83
N GLN A 80 3.71 -20.28 1.76
CA GLN A 80 3.99 -19.83 3.13
C GLN A 80 5.20 -18.87 3.28
N ASP A 81 6.02 -18.76 2.23
CA ASP A 81 7.26 -17.99 2.23
C ASP A 81 7.12 -16.61 1.55
N LEU A 82 6.01 -16.37 0.83
CA LEU A 82 5.69 -15.07 0.22
C LEU A 82 4.44 -14.45 0.84
N GLY A 83 4.61 -13.32 1.54
CA GLY A 83 3.50 -12.52 2.03
C GLY A 83 3.10 -11.41 1.05
N PHE A 84 1.86 -10.92 1.19
CA PHE A 84 1.34 -9.77 0.47
C PHE A 84 0.81 -8.73 1.46
N LYS A 85 1.08 -7.44 1.21
CA LYS A 85 0.47 -6.33 1.96
C LYS A 85 0.27 -5.09 1.10
N THR A 86 -0.52 -4.15 1.60
CA THR A 86 -0.69 -2.81 1.00
C THR A 86 -0.05 -1.74 1.87
N ASP A 87 0.43 -0.66 1.24
CA ASP A 87 0.98 0.54 1.89
C ASP A 87 0.72 1.77 0.99
N GLN A 88 -0.39 2.48 1.25
CA GLN A 88 -0.76 3.74 0.59
C GLN A 88 0.00 4.96 1.16
N GLY A 89 0.94 4.74 2.07
CA GLY A 89 1.66 5.82 2.74
C GLY A 89 2.48 6.68 1.79
N VAL A 90 2.84 7.89 2.23
CA VAL A 90 3.70 8.81 1.45
C VAL A 90 5.04 8.17 1.05
N ARG A 91 5.52 7.21 1.86
CA ARG A 91 6.74 6.43 1.65
C ARG A 91 6.49 5.02 1.08
N GLY A 92 5.24 4.65 0.84
CA GLY A 92 4.85 3.38 0.23
C GLY A 92 5.27 3.27 -1.24
N PRO A 93 5.02 2.12 -1.89
CA PRO A 93 5.33 1.92 -3.29
C PRO A 93 4.64 2.95 -4.19
N GLN A 94 5.19 3.15 -5.38
CA GLN A 94 4.46 3.87 -6.42
C GLN A 94 3.36 2.95 -6.99
N SER A 95 2.19 3.50 -7.27
CA SER A 95 1.10 2.72 -7.87
C SER A 95 1.50 2.11 -9.22
N GLY A 96 1.07 0.87 -9.43
CA GLY A 96 1.48 0.02 -10.53
C GLY A 96 2.91 -0.51 -10.44
N THR A 97 3.65 -0.23 -9.35
CA THR A 97 5.02 -0.70 -9.15
C THR A 97 5.19 -1.33 -7.76
N PRO A 98 4.65 -2.55 -7.53
CA PRO A 98 4.79 -3.24 -6.26
C PRO A 98 6.26 -3.55 -5.97
N ILE A 99 6.64 -3.57 -4.69
CA ILE A 99 8.03 -3.79 -4.26
C ILE A 99 8.17 -5.09 -3.47
N ILE A 100 9.15 -5.92 -3.82
CA ILE A 100 9.53 -7.10 -3.04
C ILE A 100 10.63 -6.79 -2.02
N ARG A 101 10.49 -7.29 -0.79
CA ARG A 101 11.47 -7.15 0.30
C ARG A 101 11.68 -8.47 1.03
N PRO A 102 12.89 -8.77 1.53
CA PRO A 102 13.09 -9.85 2.47
C PRO A 102 12.27 -9.64 3.75
N ALA A 103 11.59 -10.68 4.23
CA ALA A 103 10.76 -10.69 5.42
C ALA A 103 11.50 -11.39 6.58
N GLY A 104 12.55 -10.76 7.08
CA GLY A 104 13.40 -11.27 8.16
C GLY A 104 14.87 -11.42 7.77
N MET A 105 15.72 -11.69 8.76
CA MET A 105 17.18 -11.72 8.56
C MET A 105 17.72 -13.05 8.00
N LYS A 106 16.99 -14.18 8.08
CA LYS A 106 17.57 -15.52 7.88
C LYS A 106 16.73 -16.59 7.17
N ASN A 107 15.49 -16.32 6.79
CA ASN A 107 14.51 -17.39 6.50
C ASN A 107 14.03 -17.48 5.05
N GLY A 108 14.64 -16.73 4.10
CA GLY A 108 14.28 -16.81 2.67
C GLY A 108 12.85 -16.32 2.35
N ARG A 109 12.11 -15.86 3.36
CA ARG A 109 10.76 -15.31 3.22
C ARG A 109 10.83 -13.92 2.62
N ALA A 110 9.82 -13.56 1.85
CA ALA A 110 9.70 -12.24 1.26
C ALA A 110 8.28 -11.70 1.42
N LEU A 111 8.16 -10.40 1.22
CA LEU A 111 6.91 -9.66 1.25
C LEU A 111 6.83 -8.82 -0.02
N VAL A 112 5.74 -8.94 -0.77
CA VAL A 112 5.42 -7.99 -1.85
C VAL A 112 4.47 -6.94 -1.27
N ILE A 113 4.85 -5.69 -1.46
CA ILE A 113 4.17 -4.51 -0.95
C ILE A 113 3.54 -3.81 -2.14
N PHE A 114 2.22 -3.75 -2.14
CA PHE A 114 1.41 -3.07 -3.15
C PHE A 114 1.03 -1.67 -2.66
N SER A 115 0.75 -0.76 -3.58
CA SER A 115 0.19 0.54 -3.19
C SER A 115 -1.30 0.41 -2.88
N GLU A 116 -2.02 -0.38 -3.69
CA GLU A 116 -3.47 -0.54 -3.63
C GLU A 116 -3.88 -2.03 -3.56
N PRO A 117 -4.97 -2.39 -2.86
CA PRO A 117 -5.44 -3.79 -2.79
C PRO A 117 -5.75 -4.42 -4.16
N GLN A 118 -6.27 -3.62 -5.09
CA GLN A 118 -6.64 -4.06 -6.44
C GLN A 118 -5.43 -4.57 -7.23
N GLU A 119 -4.24 -4.03 -6.98
CA GLU A 119 -3.01 -4.46 -7.66
C GLU A 119 -2.66 -5.93 -7.37
N ILE A 120 -3.11 -6.49 -6.23
CA ILE A 120 -2.84 -7.89 -5.86
C ILE A 120 -3.45 -8.83 -6.90
N THR A 121 -4.73 -8.65 -7.22
CA THR A 121 -5.44 -9.52 -8.17
C THR A 121 -5.05 -9.23 -9.62
N GLU A 122 -4.64 -8.00 -9.93
CA GLU A 122 -4.12 -7.64 -11.25
C GLU A 122 -2.75 -8.26 -11.53
N THR A 123 -1.87 -8.27 -10.53
CA THR A 123 -0.47 -8.71 -10.66
C THR A 123 -0.32 -10.23 -10.60
N ILE A 124 -1.13 -10.93 -9.79
CA ILE A 124 -1.03 -12.37 -9.61
C ILE A 124 -1.87 -13.10 -10.64
N LYS A 125 -1.26 -13.99 -11.42
CA LYS A 125 -1.94 -14.89 -12.36
C LYS A 125 -1.69 -16.34 -11.99
N ARG A 126 -2.76 -17.13 -11.95
CA ARG A 126 -2.68 -18.58 -11.76
C ARG A 126 -2.53 -19.25 -13.12
N VAL A 127 -1.57 -20.14 -13.24
CA VAL A 127 -1.43 -21.02 -14.42
C VAL A 127 -1.92 -22.40 -14.00
N SER A 128 -2.90 -22.92 -14.73
CA SER A 128 -3.51 -24.24 -14.55
C SER A 128 -2.69 -25.32 -15.25
#